data_AF-A0A2V8GML9-F1
#
_entry.id   AF-A0A2V8GML9-F1
#
_cell.length_a   1.000
_cell.length_b   1.000
_cell.length_c   1.000
_cell.angle_alpha   90.00
_cell.angle_beta   90.00
_cell.angle_gamma   90.00
#
_symmetry.space_group_name_H-M   'P 1'
#
loop_
_entity.id
_entity.type
_entity.pdbx_description
1 polymer ?
#
loop_
_entity_poly.entity_id
_entity_poly.type
_entity_poly.pdbx_seq_one_letter_code
_entity_poly.pdbx_strand_id
1 'polypeptide(L)' 'MSTRADEQIRADIVEAGRRLYARGFVASNDGNISARLDETRLITTPKSVSKGFMTPDMMVIV' A
#
# COMPACT_ATOMS: atom_id res chain seq x y z
N MET A 1 8.45 0.97 -16.95
CA MET A 1 8.64 2.37 -16.48
C MET A 1 7.41 2.73 -15.68
N SER A 2 7.57 3.22 -14.44
CA SER A 2 6.44 3.62 -13.57
C SER A 2 5.81 4.88 -14.13
N THR A 3 4.48 4.92 -14.23
CA THR A 3 3.77 6.15 -14.62
C THR A 3 3.63 7.08 -13.41
N ARG A 4 3.36 8.36 -13.64
CA ARG A 4 3.03 9.32 -12.56
C ARG A 4 1.79 8.88 -11.75
N ALA A 5 0.84 8.18 -12.39
CA ALA A 5 -0.33 7.64 -11.72
C ALA A 5 0.06 6.51 -10.76
N ASP A 6 0.97 5.61 -11.17
CA ASP A 6 1.47 4.53 -10.33
C ASP A 6 2.17 5.08 -9.08
N GLU A 7 2.96 6.15 -9.22
CA GLU A 7 3.64 6.82 -8.10
C GLU A 7 2.65 7.41 -7.10
N GLN A 8 1.58 8.05 -7.58
CA GLN A 8 0.53 8.60 -6.71
C GLN A 8 -0.21 7.50 -5.96
N ILE A 9 -0.57 6.41 -6.63
CA ILE A 9 -1.27 5.28 -5.99
C ILE A 9 -0.40 4.65 -4.89
N ARG A 10 0.92 4.52 -5.12
CA ARG A 10 1.85 4.05 -4.09
C ARG A 10 1.87 4.97 -2.87
N ALA A 11 1.91 6.28 -3.07
CA ALA A 11 1.86 7.25 -1.99
C ALA A 11 0.53 7.20 -1.21
N ASP A 12 -0.58 7.05 -1.92
CA ASP A 12 -1.92 6.98 -1.33
C ASP A 12 -2.08 5.71 -0.46
N ILE A 13 -1.55 4.57 -0.89
CA ILE A 13 -1.54 3.34 -0.09
C ILE A 13 -0.73 3.51 1.21
N VAL A 14 0.43 4.16 1.14
CA VAL A 14 1.27 4.43 2.32
C VAL A 14 0.55 5.36 3.30
N GLU A 15 -0.07 6.44 2.82
CA GLU A 15 -0.81 7.36 3.69
C GLU A 15 -2.05 6.69 4.31
N ALA A 16 -2.76 5.86 3.55
CA ALA A 16 -3.86 5.05 4.10
C ALA A 16 -3.37 4.11 5.21
N GLY A 17 -2.25 3.42 4.98
CA GLY A 17 -1.62 2.56 5.98
C GLY A 17 -1.23 3.31 7.26
N ARG A 18 -0.63 4.49 7.13
CA ARG A 18 -0.28 5.37 8.25
C ARG A 18 -1.52 5.79 9.06
N ARG A 19 -2.62 6.13 8.40
CA ARG A 19 -3.89 6.49 9.05
C ARG A 19 -4.53 5.32 9.79
N LEU A 20 -4.53 4.12 9.19
CA LEU A 20 -5.04 2.90 9.82
C LEU A 20 -4.23 2.53 11.06
N TYR A 21 -2.89 2.59 10.96
CA TYR A 21 -1.98 2.35 12.08
C TYR A 21 -2.20 3.36 13.21
N ALA A 22 -2.25 4.66 12.89
CA ALA A 22 -2.43 5.72 13.90
C ALA A 22 -3.76 5.61 14.67
N ARG A 23 -4.78 4.97 14.09
CA ARG A 23 -6.08 4.71 14.73
C ARG A 23 -6.14 3.37 15.47
N GLY A 24 -5.07 2.58 15.46
CA GLY A 24 -5.04 1.27 16.11
C GLY A 24 -5.87 0.21 15.40
N PHE A 25 -6.21 0.40 14.12
CA PHE A 25 -7.01 -0.57 13.35
C PHE A 25 -6.19 -1.73 12.79
N VAL A 26 -4.89 -1.76 13.06
CA VAL A 26 -3.96 -2.77 12.56
C VAL A 26 -3.21 -3.38 13.75
N ALA A 27 -3.37 -4.69 13.96
CA ALA A 27 -2.58 -5.44 14.92
C ALA A 27 -1.27 -5.87 14.25
N SER A 28 -0.13 -5.32 14.70
CA SER A 28 1.20 -5.67 14.18
C SER A 28 1.29 -5.54 12.64
N ASN A 29 1.34 -6.66 11.92
CA ASN A 29 1.47 -6.77 10.48
C ASN A 29 0.19 -7.27 9.79
N ASP A 30 -0.96 -7.27 10.45
CA ASP A 30 -2.22 -7.79 9.89
C ASP A 30 -2.88 -6.86 8.87
N GLY A 31 -3.65 -7.42 7.93
CA GLY A 31 -4.36 -6.67 6.90
C GLY A 31 -3.49 -6.24 5.72
N ASN A 32 -4.12 -5.96 4.59
CA ASN A 32 -3.47 -5.48 3.37
C ASN A 32 -4.29 -4.35 2.75
N ILE A 33 -3.63 -3.49 1.99
CA ILE A 33 -4.28 -2.46 1.18
C ILE A 33 -3.92 -2.75 -0.27
N SER A 34 -4.91 -2.72 -1.15
CA SER A 34 -4.69 -2.88 -2.58
C SER A 34 -5.51 -1.86 -3.37
N ALA A 35 -5.00 -1.50 -4.54
CA ALA A 35 -5.66 -0.64 -5.50
C ALA A 35 -5.57 -1.26 -6.89
N ARG A 36 -6.55 -0.95 -7.74
CA ARG A 36 -6.54 -1.37 -9.13
C ARG A 36 -5.71 -0.39 -9.96
N LEU A 37 -4.74 -0.90 -10.72
CA LEU A 37 -3.99 -0.09 -11.68
C LEU A 37 -4.72 -0.03 -13.03
N ASP A 38 -5.22 -1.17 -13.49
CA ASP A 38 -6.04 -1.31 -14.70
C ASP A 38 -6.90 -2.58 -14.65
N GLU A 39 -7.44 -3.00 -15.80
CA GLU A 39 -8.30 -4.18 -15.93
C GLU A 39 -7.63 -5.49 -15.51
N THR A 40 -6.30 -5.57 -15.60
CA THR A 40 -5.52 -6.80 -15.41
C THR A 40 -4.51 -6.76 -14.27
N ARG A 41 -4.18 -5.56 -13.77
CA ARG A 41 -3.14 -5.37 -12.76
C ARG A 41 -3.66 -4.75 -11.47
N LEU A 42 -3.22 -5.29 -10.34
CA LEU A 42 -3.41 -4.74 -9.01
C LEU A 42 -2.07 -4.32 -8.41
N ILE A 43 -2.10 -3.33 -7.54
CA ILE A 43 -0.98 -2.98 -6.67
C ILE A 43 -1.37 -3.22 -5.22
N THR A 44 -0.48 -3.79 -4.44
CA THR A 44 -0.76 -4.21 -3.06
C THR A 44 0.44 -3.98 -2.13
N THR A 45 0.13 -3.89 -0.83
CA THR A 45 1.12 -3.85 0.25
C THR A 45 1.96 -5.14 0.32
N PRO A 46 3.23 -5.07 0.74
CA PRO A 46 4.06 -6.24 0.98
C PRO A 46 3.56 -7.06 2.18
N LYS A 47 3.89 -8.35 2.22
CA LYS A 47 3.62 -9.20 3.41
C LYS A 47 4.58 -8.85 4.54
N SER A 48 4.14 -9.10 5.78
CA SER A 48 4.95 -8.98 7.00
C SER A 48 5.53 -7.59 7.27
N VAL A 49 4.92 -6.54 6.73
CA VAL A 49 5.23 -5.14 7.05
C VAL A 49 4.01 -4.50 7.69
N SER A 50 4.24 -3.76 8.77
CA SER A 50 3.18 -3.01 9.42
C SER A 50 2.76 -1.84 8.55
N LYS A 51 1.44 -1.63 8.44
CA LYS A 51 0.84 -0.63 7.54
C LYS A 51 1.30 0.80 7.85
N GLY A 52 1.71 1.07 9.08
CA GLY A 52 2.23 2.37 9.49
C GLY A 52 3.66 2.69 9.01
N PHE A 53 4.40 1.69 8.51
CA PHE A 53 5.84 1.78 8.25
C PHE A 53 6.23 1.40 6.82
N MET A 54 5.26 1.38 5.91
CA MET A 54 5.50 1.09 4.49
C MET A 54 6.12 2.30 3.79
N THR A 55 6.93 2.04 2.76
CA THR A 55 7.39 3.06 1.82
C THR A 55 6.85 2.79 0.41
N PRO A 56 6.74 3.79 -0.48
CA PRO A 56 6.14 3.62 -1.82
C PRO A 56 6.82 2.54 -2.68
N ASP A 57 8.13 2.38 -2.53
CA ASP A 57 8.98 1.39 -3.21
C ASP A 57 8.70 -0.05 -2.79
N MET A 58 8.08 -0.27 -1.62
CA MET A 58 7.71 -1.61 -1.16
C MET A 58 6.46 -2.18 -1.85
N MET A 59 5.67 -1.36 -2.56
CA MET A 59 4.42 -1.85 -3.16
C MET A 59 4.69 -2.80 -4.33
N VAL A 60 3.96 -3.91 -4.34
CA VAL A 60 4.11 -5.00 -5.31
C VAL A 60 2.95 -4.94 -6.30
N ILE A 61 3.24 -5.10 -7.59
CA ILE A 61 2.23 -5.24 -8.64
C ILE A 61 2.03 -6.74 -8.90
N VAL A 62 0.77 -7.14 -8.95
CA VAL A 62 0.30 -8.52 -9.21
C VAL A 62 -0.73 -8.53 -10.34
#